data_AF-A0A3B8YYW3-F1
#
_entry.id   AF-A0A3B8YYW3-F1
#
_cell.length_a   1.000
_cell.length_b   1.000
_cell.length_c   1.000
_cell.angle_alpha   90.00
_cell.angle_beta   90.00
_cell.angle_gamma   90.00
#
_symmetry.space_group_name_H-M   'P 1'
#
loop_
_entity.id
_entity.type
_entity.pdbx_description
1 polymer ?
#
loop_
_entity_poly.entity_id
_entity_poly.type
_entity_poly.pdbx_seq_one_letter_code
_entity_poly.pdbx_strand_id
1 'polypeptide(L)'
;MRARKREDADWRGGRTWSLVYPAGEDVDAVLRAANELYVYENALNPFRFPSLANMEKEICGMTRDLLHAPEEAGGTLTSGGT
;
A
#
# COMPACT_ATOMS: atom_id res chain seq x y z
N MET A 1 -4.68 1.51 -23.92
CA MET A 1 -4.08 1.11 -22.63
C MET A 1 -3.41 -0.26 -22.69
N ARG A 2 -4.14 -1.37 -22.91
CA ARG A 2 -3.55 -2.74 -22.89
C ARG A 2 -2.40 -2.98 -23.87
N ALA A 3 -2.50 -2.45 -25.09
CA ALA A 3 -1.46 -2.58 -26.12
C ALA A 3 -0.08 -2.03 -25.69
N ARG A 4 -0.04 -1.03 -24.80
CA ARG A 4 1.21 -0.43 -24.29
C ARG A 4 1.98 -1.39 -23.37
N LYS A 5 1.28 -2.29 -22.66
CA LYS A 5 1.89 -3.24 -21.73
C LYS A 5 2.80 -4.29 -22.40
N ARG A 6 2.77 -4.40 -23.74
CA ARG A 6 3.61 -5.35 -24.48
C ARG A 6 5.09 -5.03 -24.40
N GLU A 7 5.43 -3.77 -24.11
CA GLU A 7 6.81 -3.31 -23.97
C GLU A 7 7.29 -3.36 -22.50
N ASP A 8 6.39 -3.65 -21.55
CA ASP A 8 6.75 -3.78 -20.13
C ASP A 8 7.58 -5.05 -19.90
N ALA A 9 8.51 -5.01 -18.94
CA ALA A 9 9.25 -6.20 -18.53
C ALA A 9 8.32 -7.28 -17.95
N ASP A 10 8.60 -8.55 -18.27
CA ASP A 10 7.90 -9.70 -17.71
C ASP A 10 8.37 -9.97 -16.27
N TRP A 11 7.79 -9.21 -15.34
CA TRP A 11 8.08 -9.35 -13.92
C TRP A 11 7.51 -10.63 -13.30
N ARG A 12 6.47 -11.23 -13.90
CA ARG A 12 5.89 -12.50 -13.42
C ARG A 12 6.73 -13.70 -13.82
N GLY A 13 7.33 -13.67 -15.00
CA GLY A 13 8.25 -14.69 -15.51
C GLY A 13 9.69 -14.62 -14.96
N GLY A 14 9.96 -13.77 -13.96
CA GLY A 14 11.18 -13.84 -13.15
C GLY A 14 12.39 -13.03 -13.62
N ARG A 15 12.21 -11.89 -14.31
CA ARG A 15 13.36 -11.11 -14.85
C ARG A 15 13.47 -9.65 -14.38
N THR A 16 12.86 -9.29 -13.25
CA THR A 16 12.85 -7.90 -12.74
C THR A 16 13.20 -7.82 -11.25
N TRP A 17 14.40 -8.28 -10.89
CA TRP A 17 14.90 -8.15 -9.51
C TRP A 17 14.91 -6.67 -9.07
N SER A 18 14.57 -6.42 -7.80
CA SER A 18 14.44 -5.09 -7.16
C SER A 18 13.28 -4.18 -7.61
N LEU A 19 12.57 -4.49 -8.70
CA LEU A 19 11.56 -3.59 -9.26
C LEU A 19 10.12 -3.90 -8.81
N VAL A 20 9.78 -5.17 -8.64
CA VAL A 20 8.43 -5.62 -8.25
C VAL A 20 8.54 -6.70 -7.18
N TYR A 21 7.78 -6.56 -6.09
CA TYR A 21 7.77 -7.46 -4.93
C TYR A 21 6.39 -8.13 -4.77
N PRO A 22 6.03 -9.13 -5.60
CA PRO A 22 4.75 -9.81 -5.47
C PRO A 22 4.71 -10.70 -4.22
N ALA A 23 3.57 -10.74 -3.55
CA ALA A 23 3.39 -11.50 -2.32
C ALA A 23 2.54 -12.79 -2.48
N GLY A 24 1.94 -13.01 -3.66
CA GLY A 24 1.06 -14.15 -3.94
C GLY A 24 -0.27 -13.72 -4.58
N GLU A 25 -0.95 -14.63 -5.26
CA GLU A 25 -2.22 -14.35 -5.94
C GLU A 25 -3.37 -14.01 -4.97
N ASP A 26 -3.31 -14.58 -3.77
CA ASP A 26 -4.21 -14.32 -2.65
C ASP A 26 -4.07 -12.89 -2.13
N VAL A 27 -2.83 -12.44 -1.90
CA VAL A 27 -2.55 -11.05 -1.50
C VAL A 27 -2.93 -10.07 -2.61
N ASP A 28 -2.60 -10.40 -3.86
CA ASP A 28 -2.99 -9.64 -5.04
C ASP A 28 -4.51 -9.43 -5.15
N ALA A 29 -5.31 -10.43 -4.75
CA ALA A 29 -6.77 -10.33 -4.76
C ALA A 29 -7.27 -9.33 -3.71
N VAL A 30 -6.68 -9.34 -2.50
CA VAL A 30 -6.98 -8.36 -1.44
C VAL A 30 -6.61 -6.95 -1.89
N LEU A 31 -5.42 -6.77 -2.49
CA LEU A 31 -4.97 -5.47 -2.99
C LEU A 31 -5.92 -4.88 -4.03
N ARG A 32 -6.41 -5.71 -4.98
CA ARG A 32 -7.38 -5.28 -5.99
C ARG A 32 -8.72 -4.88 -5.37
N ALA A 33 -9.26 -5.68 -4.45
CA ALA A 33 -10.52 -5.40 -3.79
C ALA A 33 -10.46 -4.10 -2.96
N ALA A 34 -9.38 -3.89 -2.22
CA ALA A 34 -9.16 -2.66 -1.47
C ALA A 34 -9.04 -1.44 -2.41
N ASN A 35 -8.27 -1.55 -3.51
CA ASN A 35 -8.15 -0.44 -4.45
C ASN A 35 -9.50 -0.04 -5.06
N GLU A 36 -10.32 -1.02 -5.44
CA GLU A 36 -11.66 -0.76 -6.00
C GLU A 36 -12.59 -0.06 -5.02
N LEU A 37 -12.53 -0.42 -3.73
CA LEU A 37 -13.32 0.23 -2.68
C LEU A 37 -12.94 1.71 -2.47
N TYR A 38 -11.64 2.04 -2.58
CA TYR A 38 -11.09 3.31 -2.13
C TYR A 38 -10.60 4.24 -3.25
N VAL A 39 -10.82 3.88 -4.53
CA VAL A 39 -10.23 4.56 -5.70
C VAL A 39 -10.49 6.07 -5.79
N TYR A 40 -11.58 6.57 -5.20
CA TYR A 40 -11.96 7.99 -5.21
C TYR A 40 -11.83 8.69 -3.85
N GLU A 41 -11.43 7.97 -2.79
CA GLU A 41 -11.33 8.54 -1.45
C GLU A 41 -10.02 9.33 -1.27
N ASN A 42 -10.03 10.33 -0.39
CA ASN A 42 -8.90 11.24 -0.22
C ASN A 42 -8.60 11.55 1.25
N ALA A 43 -7.42 11.16 1.72
CA ALA A 43 -6.96 11.35 3.10
C ALA A 43 -6.74 12.83 3.49
N LEU A 44 -6.80 13.78 2.54
CA LEU A 44 -6.68 15.22 2.83
C LEU A 44 -7.73 15.72 3.84
N ASN A 45 -8.94 15.13 3.85
CA ASN A 45 -9.97 15.46 4.83
C ASN A 45 -10.36 14.23 5.67
N PRO A 46 -9.67 13.98 6.80
CA PRO A 46 -9.89 12.79 7.61
C PRO A 46 -11.27 12.77 8.30
N PHE A 47 -11.95 13.91 8.41
CA PHE A 47 -13.32 13.97 8.93
C PHE A 47 -14.36 13.53 7.91
N ARG A 48 -14.04 13.62 6.61
CA ARG A 48 -14.91 13.15 5.52
C ARG A 48 -14.61 11.71 5.10
N PHE A 49 -13.40 11.24 5.34
CA PHE A 49 -12.96 9.87 5.06
C PHE A 49 -12.37 9.23 6.34
N PRO A 50 -13.21 8.99 7.37
CA PRO A 50 -12.75 8.43 8.64
C PRO A 50 -12.22 7.00 8.50
N SER A 51 -12.68 6.24 7.49
CA SER A 51 -12.14 4.94 7.09
C SER A 51 -10.64 5.01 6.81
N LEU A 52 -10.22 5.91 5.92
CA LEU A 52 -8.81 6.13 5.58
C LEU A 52 -7.99 6.56 6.81
N ALA A 53 -8.53 7.47 7.61
CA ALA A 53 -7.85 7.96 8.81
C ALA A 53 -7.64 6.86 9.87
N ASN A 54 -8.58 5.92 9.99
CA ASN A 54 -8.43 4.77 10.89
C ASN A 54 -7.40 3.77 10.34
N MET A 55 -7.45 3.46 9.04
CA MET A 55 -6.45 2.58 8.41
C MET A 55 -5.03 3.12 8.54
N GLU A 56 -4.81 4.43 8.38
CA GLU A 56 -3.48 5.03 8.56
C GLU A 56 -2.97 4.84 10.00
N LYS A 57 -3.83 5.06 11.00
CA LYS A 57 -3.45 4.84 12.42
C LYS A 57 -3.12 3.38 12.71
N GLU A 58 -3.89 2.44 12.15
CA GLU A 58 -3.64 1.00 12.30
C GLU A 58 -2.30 0.59 11.67
N ILE A 59 -2.00 1.08 10.46
CA ILE A 59 -0.73 0.81 9.78
C ILE A 59 0.45 1.36 10.58
N CYS A 60 0.36 2.61 11.08
CA CYS A 60 1.40 3.18 11.94
C CYS A 60 1.54 2.40 13.26
N GLY A 61 0.43 1.96 13.86
CA GLY A 61 0.44 1.12 15.07
C GLY A 61 1.17 -0.21 14.84
N MET A 62 0.77 -0.98 13.82
CA MET A 62 1.44 -2.25 13.48
C MET A 62 2.93 -2.06 13.18
N THR A 63 3.30 -0.97 12.51
CA THR A 63 4.71 -0.67 12.18
C THR A 63 5.52 -0.35 13.44
N ARG A 64 4.94 0.40 14.38
CA ARG A 64 5.58 0.70 15.67
C ARG A 64 5.83 -0.58 16.47
N ASP A 65 4.84 -1.46 16.52
CA ASP A 65 4.95 -2.75 17.21
C ASP A 65 6.04 -3.61 16.57
N LEU A 66 6.05 -3.71 15.23
CA LEU A 66 7.05 -4.46 14.46
C LEU A 66 8.49 -3.97 14.72
N LEU A 67 8.68 -2.67 14.94
CA LEU A 67 9.98 -2.04 15.12
C LEU A 67 10.34 -1.83 16.61
N HIS A 68 9.51 -2.29 17.55
CA HIS A 68 9.68 -2.07 18.99
C HIS A 68 9.85 -0.58 19.35
N ALA A 69 9.05 0.28 18.75
CA ALA A 69 9.08 1.71 19.03
C ALA A 69 8.60 2.01 20.46
N PRO A 70 9.09 3.09 21.10
CA PRO A 70 8.61 3.49 22.42
C PRO A 70 7.12 3.89 22.42
N GLU A 71 6.49 3.90 23.59
CA GLU A 71 5.05 4.15 23.74
C GLU A 71 4.65 5.55 23.22
N GLU A 72 5.56 6.51 23.34
CA GLU A 72 5.37 7.91 22.92
C GLU A 72 5.65 8.12 21.43
N ALA A 73 6.10 7.09 20.70
CA ALA A 73 6.39 7.21 19.28
C ALA A 73 5.12 7.51 18.47
N GLY A 74 5.20 8.53 17.62
CA GLY A 74 4.19 8.80 16.59
C GLY A 74 4.51 8.09 15.26
N GLY A 75 3.71 8.39 14.24
CA GLY A 75 3.94 7.92 12.88
C GLY A 75 3.00 8.62 11.90
N THR A 76 3.40 8.65 10.63
CA THR A 76 2.56 9.08 9.51
C THR A 76 2.88 8.20 8.31
N LEU A 77 1.88 7.94 7.48
CA LEU A 77 2.08 7.21 6.23
C LEU A 77 2.58 8.17 5.14
N THR A 78 3.58 7.74 4.38
CA THR A 78 4.14 8.51 3.26
C THR A 78 3.95 7.76 1.95
N SER A 79 4.25 8.41 0.81
CA SER A 79 4.16 7.79 -0.51
C SER A 79 5.31 6.84 -0.85
N GLY A 80 6.40 6.85 -0.06
CA GLY A 80 7.63 6.10 -0.35
C GLY A 80 8.76 6.44 0.63
N GLY A 81 9.89 5.73 0.49
CA GLY A 81 11.04 5.80 1.42
C GLY A 81 12.13 6.82 1.08
N THR A 82 12.19 7.35 -0.15
CA THR A 82 13.08 8.43 -0.59
C THR A 82 12.32 9.75 -0.58
#